data_AF-F7K088-F1
#
_entry.id   AF-F7K088-F1
#
_cell.length_a   1.000
_cell.length_b   1.000
_cell.length_c   1.000
_cell.angle_alpha   90.00
_cell.angle_beta   90.00
_cell.angle_gamma   90.00
#
_symmetry.space_group_name_H-M   'P 1'
#
loop_
_entity.id
_entity.type
_entity.pdbx_description
1 polymer ?
#
loop_
_entity_poly.entity_id
_entity_poly.type
_entity_poly.pdbx_seq_one_letter_code
_entity_poly.pdbx_strand_id
1 'polypeptide(L)' 'MCVEEYIPLRIAELCRKRGYTKYRLAQLTGITQTALGNMLNQKSMPTMANLEKICDAFEITIAQFFSDDESRLDLTKEQ' A
#
# COMPACT_ATOMS: atom_id res chain seq x y z
N MET A 1 6.64 -11.37 -8.53
CA MET A 1 6.09 -10.99 -7.21
C MET A 1 4.59 -10.86 -7.34
N CYS A 2 3.84 -11.59 -6.52
CA CYS A 2 2.38 -11.58 -6.51
C CYS A 2 1.84 -10.32 -5.83
N VAL A 3 0.57 -10.00 -6.08
CA VAL A 3 -0.10 -8.80 -5.49
C VAL A 3 -0.09 -8.84 -3.97
N GLU A 4 -0.23 -10.03 -3.39
CA GLU A 4 -0.24 -10.27 -1.93
C GLU A 4 1.09 -9.91 -1.25
N GLU A 5 2.21 -10.06 -1.97
CA GLU A 5 3.54 -9.66 -1.51
C GLU A 5 3.79 -8.17 -1.76
N TYR A 6 3.27 -7.64 -2.88
CA TYR A 6 3.50 -6.26 -3.31
C TYR A 6 2.84 -5.24 -2.39
N ILE A 7 1.56 -5.42 -2.07
CA ILE A 7 0.79 -4.44 -1.28
C ILE A 7 1.46 -4.12 0.07
N PRO A 8 1.77 -5.09 0.95
CA PRO A 8 2.39 -4.79 2.24
C PRO A 8 3.78 -4.16 2.10
N LEU A 9 4.56 -4.59 1.10
CA LEU A 9 5.86 -4.00 0.80
C LEU A 9 5.71 -2.52 0.42
N ARG A 10 4.80 -2.21 -0.50
CA ARG A 10 4.51 -0.86 -0.96
C ARG A 10 4.02 0.05 0.17
N ILE A 11 3.14 -0.44 1.05
CA ILE A 11 2.68 0.32 2.23
C ILE A 11 3.86 0.61 3.17
N ALA A 12 4.73 -0.37 3.43
CA ALA A 12 5.91 -0.18 4.27
C ALA A 12 6.89 0.84 3.68
N GLU A 13 7.09 0.84 2.36
CA GLU A 13 7.90 1.83 1.66
C GLU A 13 7.33 3.24 1.77
N LEU A 14 6.03 3.42 1.53
CA LEU A 14 5.36 4.71 1.66
C LEU A 14 5.42 5.25 3.09
N CYS A 15 5.23 4.38 4.08
CA CYS A 15 5.45 4.70 5.49
C CYS A 15 6.88 5.20 5.74
N ARG A 16 7.90 4.49 5.22
CA ARG A 16 9.31 4.90 5.36
C ARG A 16 9.58 6.24 4.69
N LYS A 17 9.09 6.46 3.46
CA LYS A 17 9.26 7.72 2.71
C LYS A 17 8.62 8.91 3.41
N ARG A 18 7.45 8.74 4.03
CA ARG A 18 6.70 9.81 4.74
C ARG A 18 7.01 9.91 6.24
N GLY A 19 7.83 9.01 6.79
CA GLY A 19 8.10 8.94 8.23
C GLY A 19 6.90 8.50 9.07
N TYR A 20 5.95 7.75 8.49
CA TYR A 20 4.77 7.28 9.19
C TYR A 20 5.05 6.00 9.95
N THR A 21 4.72 6.00 11.23
CA THR A 21 4.59 4.78 12.02
C THR A 21 3.29 4.07 11.68
N LYS A 22 3.18 2.77 11.99
CA LYS A 22 1.91 2.03 11.88
C LYS A 22 0.78 2.72 12.65
N TYR A 23 1.08 3.29 13.82
CA TYR A 23 0.12 4.08 14.59
C TYR A 23 -0.32 5.33 13.85
N ARG A 24 0.61 6.08 13.25
CA ARG A 24 0.27 7.28 12.47
C ARG A 24 -0.61 6.92 11.28
N LEU A 25 -0.29 5.86 10.54
CA LEU A 25 -1.11 5.39 9.42
C LEU A 25 -2.51 4.97 9.89
N ALA A 26 -2.63 4.31 11.04
CA ALA A 26 -3.93 3.97 11.64
C ALA A 26 -4.78 5.22 11.92
N GLN A 27 -4.17 6.27 12.46
CA GLN A 27 -4.86 7.54 12.73
C GLN A 27 -5.32 8.24 11.44
N LEU A 28 -4.49 8.24 10.39
CA LEU A 28 -4.81 8.91 9.13
C LEU A 28 -5.90 8.17 8.33
N THR A 29 -5.86 6.84 8.33
CA THR A 29 -6.77 6.00 7.52
C THR A 29 -8.07 5.65 8.25
N GLY A 30 -8.11 5.80 9.58
CA GLY A 30 -9.17 5.25 10.43
C GLY A 30 -9.18 3.72 10.51
N ILE A 31 -8.17 3.04 9.94
CA ILE A 31 -8.01 1.58 10.03
C ILE A 31 -7.31 1.25 11.36
N THR A 32 -7.78 0.22 12.05
CA THR A 32 -7.15 -0.17 13.33
C THR A 32 -5.71 -0.63 13.14
N GLN A 33 -4.87 -0.39 14.16
CA GLN A 33 -3.47 -0.86 14.14
C GLN A 33 -3.34 -2.38 14.00
N THR A 34 -4.32 -3.14 14.49
CA THR A 34 -4.37 -4.60 14.35
C THR A 34 -4.65 -4.99 12.90
N ALA A 35 -5.63 -4.36 12.25
CA ALA A 35 -5.93 -4.62 10.85
C ALA A 35 -4.76 -4.25 9.92
N LEU A 36 -4.13 -3.07 10.13
CA LEU A 36 -2.90 -2.70 9.41
C LEU A 36 -1.76 -3.68 9.70
N GLY A 37 -1.64 -4.15 10.95
CA GLY A 37 -0.67 -5.17 11.32
C GLY A 37 -0.89 -6.48 10.57
N ASN A 38 -2.13 -6.94 10.45
CA ASN A 38 -2.45 -8.15 9.70
C ASN A 38 -2.16 -7.99 8.21
N MET A 39 -2.46 -6.83 7.62
CA MET A 39 -2.12 -6.52 6.22
C MET A 39 -0.61 -6.52 5.98
N LEU A 40 0.15 -5.82 6.81
CA LEU A 40 1.61 -5.73 6.68
C LEU A 40 2.32 -7.07 6.90
N ASN A 41 1.75 -7.95 7.74
CA ASN A 41 2.26 -9.30 7.97
C ASN A 41 1.64 -10.35 7.04
N GLN A 42 0.96 -9.94 5.96
CA GLN A 42 0.37 -10.83 4.96
C GLN A 42 -0.66 -11.83 5.53
N LYS A 43 -1.24 -11.54 6.69
CA LYS A 43 -2.30 -12.36 7.31
C LYS A 43 -3.67 -12.08 6.69
N SER A 44 -3.83 -10.95 6.02
CA SER A 44 -5.08 -10.53 5.38
C SER A 44 -4.82 -9.51 4.29
N MET A 45 -5.52 -9.61 3.16
CA MET A 45 -5.49 -8.56 2.14
C MET A 45 -6.35 -7.37 2.54
N PRO A 46 -5.93 -6.12 2.24
CA PRO A 46 -6.84 -4.99 2.33
C PRO A 46 -7.98 -5.17 1.33
N THR A 47 -9.19 -4.77 1.73
CA THR A 47 -10.27 -4.54 0.78
C THR A 47 -9.94 -3.33 -0.09
N MET A 48 -10.62 -3.19 -1.22
CA MET A 48 -10.46 -2.02 -2.09
C MET A 48 -10.67 -0.70 -1.32
N ALA A 49 -11.73 -0.62 -0.50
CA ALA A 49 -12.01 0.56 0.31
C ALA A 49 -10.92 0.88 1.35
N ASN A 50 -10.25 -0.14 1.91
CA ASN A 50 -9.11 0.09 2.81
C ASN A 50 -7.88 0.54 2.03
N LEU A 51 -7.66 0.00 0.83
CA LEU A 51 -6.56 0.41 -0.03
C LEU A 51 -6.73 1.88 -0.48
N GLU A 52 -7.95 2.31 -0.83
CA GLU A 52 -8.29 3.71 -1.14
C GLU A 52 -7.92 4.63 0.03
N LYS A 53 -8.38 4.33 1.25
CA LYS A 53 -8.05 5.12 2.45
C LYS A 53 -6.54 5.21 2.68
N ILE A 54 -5.81 4.13 2.43
CA ILE A 54 -4.35 4.10 2.56
C ILE A 54 -3.72 5.01 1.50
N CYS A 55 -4.18 4.96 0.25
CA CYS A 55 -3.71 5.83 -0.82
C CYS A 55 -3.98 7.31 -0.50
N ASP A 56 -5.19 7.62 -0.03
CA ASP A 56 -5.59 8.97 0.41
C ASP A 56 -4.68 9.48 1.54
N ALA A 57 -4.37 8.63 2.54
CA ALA A 57 -3.47 8.99 3.64
C ALA A 57 -2.03 9.28 3.18
N PHE A 58 -1.63 8.78 2.02
CA PHE A 58 -0.33 9.06 1.40
C PHE A 58 -0.39 10.15 0.32
N GLU A 59 -1.58 10.70 0.04
CA GLU A 59 -1.85 11.67 -1.01
C GLU A 59 -1.43 11.16 -2.41
N ILE A 60 -1.72 9.89 -2.68
CA ILE A 60 -1.49 9.25 -3.98
C ILE A 60 -2.77 8.62 -4.52
N THR A 61 -2.83 8.45 -5.83
CA THR A 61 -3.89 7.66 -6.47
C THR A 61 -3.58 6.15 -6.38
N ILE A 62 -4.60 5.32 -6.57
CA ILE A 62 -4.41 3.87 -6.72
C ILE A 62 -3.46 3.54 -7.89
N ALA A 63 -3.58 4.27 -9.00
CA ALA A 63 -2.66 4.08 -10.13
C ALA A 63 -1.21 4.33 -9.70
N GLN A 64 -0.94 5.42 -8.98
CA GLN A 64 0.39 5.71 -8.42
C GLN A 64 0.85 4.71 -7.36
N PHE A 65 -0.09 4.12 -6.62
CA PHE A 65 0.23 3.05 -5.68
C PHE A 65 0.86 1.87 -6.41
N PHE A 66 0.38 1.52 -7.62
CA PHE A 66 0.85 0.39 -8.43
C PHE A 66 1.87 0.76 -9.52
N SER A 67 2.12 2.05 -9.80
CA SER A 67 2.98 2.48 -10.92
C SER A 67 4.39 2.91 -10.52
N ASP A 68 4.65 3.24 -9.26
CA ASP A 68 5.92 3.83 -8.78
C ASP A 68 7.00 2.76 -8.52
N ASP A 69 7.02 1.77 -9.39
CA ASP A 69 8.05 0.76 -9.49
C ASP A 69 8.75 1.07 -10.82
N GLU A 70 9.87 1.80 -10.76
CA GLU A 70 10.77 2.06 -11.91
C GLU A 70 11.16 0.77 -12.66
N SER A 71 10.84 -0.43 -12.13
CA SER A 71 11.10 -1.74 -12.73
C SER A 71 9.88 -2.50 -13.27
N ARG A 72 8.63 -1.98 -13.18
CA ARG A 72 7.43 -2.77 -13.57
C ARG A 72 6.53 -2.19 -14.65
N LEU A 73 7.05 -1.29 -15.48
CA LEU A 73 6.51 -1.13 -16.84
C LEU A 73 7.12 -2.19 -17.76
N ASP A 74 7.02 -3.47 -17.42
CA ASP A 74 7.01 -4.52 -18.44
C ASP A 74 5.59 -4.59 -19.01
N LEU A 75 5.22 -3.52 -19.72
CA LEU A 75 4.32 -3.66 -20.85
C LEU A 75 5.06 -4.59 -21.78
N THR A 76 4.78 -5.88 -21.71
CA THR A 76 5.33 -6.88 -22.63
C THR A 76 4.80 -6.54 -24.02
N LYS A 77 5.52 -5.63 -24.68
CA LYS A 77 5.78 -5.38 -26.10
C LYS A 77 4.67 -5.54 -27.16
N GLU A 78 3.42 -5.80 -26.82
CA GLU A 78 2.32 -5.86 -27.79
C GLU A 78 1.07 -5.18 -27.21
N GLN A 79 0.93 -3.88 -27.49
CA GLN A 79 -0.36 -3.22 -27.67
C GLN A 79 -0.45 -2.75 -29.11
#